data_AF-A0A2T4Z805-F1
#
_entry.id   AF-A0A2T4Z805-F1
#
_cell.length_a   1.000
_cell.length_b   1.000
_cell.length_c   1.000
_cell.angle_alpha   90.00
_cell.angle_beta   90.00
_cell.angle_gamma   90.00
#
_symmetry.space_group_name_H-M   'P 1'
#
loop_
_entity.id
_entity.type
_entity.pdbx_description
1 polymer ?
#
loop_
_entity_poly.entity_id
_entity_poly.type
_entity_poly.pdbx_seq_one_letter_code
_entity_poly.pdbx_strand_id
1 'polypeptide(L)'
;MSQFRWIDRNEAIERVATYVRRGFNLTDSIDRMLEEGRYSNGEGISELQRKRLEADVQRFLEEQQEVQEQKQEKEEYVPAWIRLRR
;
A
#
# COMPACT_ATOMS: atom_id res chain seq x y z
N MET A 1 31.83 0.84 8.87
CA MET A 1 30.43 1.35 8.94
C MET A 1 29.70 0.79 7.73
N SER A 2 28.82 -0.19 7.91
CA SER A 2 28.04 -0.78 6.81
C SER A 2 26.64 -0.20 6.84
N GLN A 3 26.28 0.59 5.83
CA GLN A 3 24.97 1.21 5.70
C GLN A 3 23.97 0.19 5.11
N PHE A 4 23.52 -0.76 5.93
CA PHE A 4 22.32 -1.55 5.63
C PHE A 4 21.15 -0.89 6.33
N ARG A 5 20.33 -0.17 5.58
CA ARG A 5 19.11 0.49 6.09
C ARG A 5 17.99 -0.56 6.07
N TRP A 6 17.61 -1.02 7.26
CA TRP A 6 16.32 -1.68 7.44
C TRP A 6 15.23 -0.70 6.99
N ILE A 7 14.46 -1.07 5.97
CA ILE A 7 13.27 -0.29 5.57
C ILE A 7 12.27 -0.45 6.72
N ASP A 8 11.77 0.67 7.24
CA ASP A 8 10.72 0.67 8.26
C ASP A 8 9.49 -0.09 7.73
N ARG A 9 8.78 -0.85 8.57
CA ARG A 9 7.61 -1.63 8.12
C ARG A 9 6.57 -0.74 7.44
N ASN A 10 6.37 0.50 7.91
CA ASN A 10 5.45 1.43 7.28
C ASN A 10 5.97 1.92 5.92
N GLU A 11 7.27 2.22 5.81
CA GLU A 11 7.89 2.59 4.53
C GLU A 11 7.81 1.44 3.51
N ALA A 12 7.95 0.19 3.96
CA ALA A 12 7.77 -1.00 3.14
C ALA A 12 6.32 -1.11 2.63
N ILE A 13 5.33 -0.90 3.51
CA ILE A 13 3.91 -0.92 3.14
C ILE A 13 3.61 0.17 2.11
N GLU A 14 4.07 1.41 2.32
CA GLU A 14 3.82 2.52 1.41
C GLU A 14 4.45 2.31 0.03
N ARG A 15 5.67 1.76 -0.02
CA ARG A 15 6.34 1.41 -1.29
C ARG A 15 5.59 0.32 -2.04
N VAL A 16 5.22 -0.76 -1.36
CA VAL A 16 4.46 -1.87 -1.98
C VAL A 16 3.10 -1.36 -2.46
N ALA A 17 2.37 -0.58 -1.65
CA ALA A 17 1.11 0.03 -2.03
C ALA A 17 1.26 0.99 -3.23
N THR A 18 2.42 1.64 -3.39
CA THR A 18 2.73 2.47 -4.56
C THR A 18 2.90 1.61 -5.82
N TYR A 19 3.57 0.47 -5.72
CA TYR A 19 3.70 -0.47 -6.84
C TYR A 19 2.35 -1.10 -7.21
N VAL A 20 1.56 -1.51 -6.22
CA VAL A 20 0.21 -2.07 -6.47
C VAL A 20 -0.70 -1.04 -7.15
N ARG A 21 -0.68 0.23 -6.70
CA ARG A 21 -1.41 1.32 -7.37
C ARG A 21 -0.98 1.57 -8.82
N ARG A 22 0.24 1.20 -9.20
CA ARG A 22 0.74 1.27 -10.59
C ARG A 22 0.33 0.05 -11.42
N GLY A 23 -0.45 -0.88 -10.86
CA GLY A 23 -0.93 -2.08 -11.54
C GLY A 23 -0.01 -3.30 -11.41
N PHE A 24 1.02 -3.25 -10.57
CA PHE A 24 1.85 -4.42 -10.30
C PHE A 24 1.14 -5.37 -9.32
N ASN A 25 1.42 -6.67 -9.44
CA ASN A 25 0.93 -7.66 -8.49
C ASN A 25 1.53 -7.38 -7.09
N LEU A 26 0.74 -7.56 -6.04
CA LEU A 26 1.15 -7.39 -4.65
C LEU A 26 2.38 -8.23 -4.32
N THR A 27 2.37 -9.50 -4.70
CA THR A 27 3.46 -10.46 -4.45
C THR A 27 4.75 -10.02 -5.15
N ASP A 28 4.67 -9.66 -6.43
CA ASP A 28 5.84 -9.17 -7.19
C ASP A 28 6.36 -7.84 -6.65
N SER A 29 5.45 -6.98 -6.18
CA SER A 29 5.79 -5.67 -5.59
C SER A 29 6.52 -5.82 -4.26
N ILE A 30 6.10 -6.79 -3.44
CA ILE A 30 6.80 -7.18 -2.23
C ILE A 30 8.18 -7.70 -2.61
N ASP A 31 8.28 -8.68 -3.51
CA ASP A 31 9.57 -9.27 -3.92
C ASP A 31 10.54 -8.22 -4.46
N ARG A 32 10.07 -7.29 -5.30
CA ARG A 32 10.86 -6.15 -5.78
C ARG A 32 11.32 -5.24 -4.66
N MET A 33 10.43 -4.88 -3.73
CA MET A 33 10.78 -4.02 -2.60
C MET A 33 11.84 -4.70 -1.72
N LEU A 34 11.74 -6.02 -1.55
CA LEU A 34 12.71 -6.79 -0.78
C LEU A 34 14.07 -6.89 -1.48
N GLU A 35 14.05 -7.04 -2.80
CA GLU A 35 15.24 -7.05 -3.65
C GLU A 35 15.93 -5.67 -3.67
N GLU A 36 15.16 -4.59 -3.79
CA GLU A 36 15.63 -3.20 -3.72
C GLU A 36 16.14 -2.83 -2.32
N GLY A 37 15.53 -3.37 -1.27
CA GLY A 37 15.87 -3.15 0.13
C GLY A 37 17.12 -3.89 0.61
N ARG A 38 17.72 -4.75 -0.23
CA ARG A 38 18.93 -5.57 0.04
C ARG A 38 19.05 -6.04 1.50
N TYR A 39 18.29 -7.08 1.83
CA TYR A 39 18.50 -7.89 3.04
C TYR A 39 19.96 -8.36 3.09
N SER A 40 20.73 -7.78 4.01
CA SER A 40 22.12 -8.16 4.21
C SER A 40 22.16 -9.59 4.75
N ASN A 41 22.83 -10.48 4.02
CA ASN A 41 23.24 -11.86 4.37
C ASN A 41 22.59 -13.01 3.60
N GLY A 42 21.78 -12.76 2.57
CA GLY A 42 21.21 -13.87 1.76
C GLY A 42 20.15 -14.70 2.49
N GLU A 43 19.86 -14.40 3.76
CA GLU A 43 18.61 -14.76 4.41
C GLU A 43 17.55 -13.79 3.91
N GLY A 44 16.77 -14.23 2.92
CA GLY A 44 15.52 -13.54 2.56
C GLY A 44 14.62 -13.42 3.79
N ILE A 45 13.65 -12.51 3.73
CA ILE A 45 12.61 -12.48 4.75
C ILE A 45 11.98 -13.86 4.92
N SER A 46 11.66 -14.22 6.16
CA SER A 46 10.94 -15.46 6.42
C SER A 46 9.62 -15.45 5.63
N GLU A 47 9.18 -16.61 5.12
CA GLU A 47 7.85 -16.76 4.51
C GLU A 47 6.74 -16.22 5.43
N LEU A 48 6.92 -16.36 6.75
CA LEU A 48 6.01 -15.80 7.75
C LEU A 48 6.00 -14.27 7.76
N GLN A 49 7.16 -13.63 7.62
CA GLN A 49 7.27 -12.16 7.52
C GLN A 49 6.67 -11.66 6.21
N ARG A 50 6.88 -12.40 5.11
CA ARG A 50 6.28 -12.10 3.80
C ARG A 50 4.75 -12.10 3.88
N LYS A 51 4.17 -13.18 4.42
CA LYS A 51 2.71 -13.30 4.61
C LYS A 51 2.14 -12.22 5.53
N ARG A 52 2.87 -11.84 6.58
CA ARG A 52 2.46 -10.73 7.47
C ARG A 52 2.46 -9.40 6.72
N LEU A 53 3.52 -9.10 5.98
CA LEU A 53 3.60 -7.88 5.18
C LEU A 53 2.52 -7.83 4.10
N GLU A 54 2.26 -8.96 3.44
CA GLU A 54 1.18 -9.10 2.46
C GLU A 54 -0.18 -8.79 3.08
N ALA A 55 -0.49 -9.38 4.24
CA ALA A 55 -1.73 -9.11 4.96
C ALA A 55 -1.85 -7.65 5.40
N ASP A 56 -0.74 -7.02 5.84
CA ASP A 56 -0.74 -5.61 6.23
C ASP A 56 -1.02 -4.70 5.03
N VAL A 57 -0.36 -4.95 3.89
CA VAL A 57 -0.54 -4.15 2.67
C VAL A 57 -1.95 -4.33 2.13
N GLN A 58 -2.47 -5.57 2.12
CA GLN A 58 -3.83 -5.85 1.69
C GLN A 58 -4.84 -5.08 2.56
N ARG A 59 -4.69 -5.14 3.90
CA ARG A 59 -5.54 -4.36 4.81
C ARG A 59 -5.42 -2.86 4.57
N PHE A 60 -4.22 -2.35 4.35
CA PHE A 60 -4.01 -0.94 4.05
C PHE A 60 -4.71 -0.52 2.76
N LEU A 61 -4.67 -1.35 1.71
CA LEU A 61 -5.37 -1.08 0.45
C LEU A 61 -6.90 -1.11 0.61
N GLU A 62 -7.43 -2.07 1.37
CA GLU A 62 -8.86 -2.16 1.71
C GLU A 62 -9.32 -0.93 2.49
N GLU A 63 -8.59 -0.51 3.52
CA GLU A 63 -8.88 0.71 4.28
C GLU A 63 -8.84 1.96 3.39
N GLN A 64 -7.87 2.07 2.47
CA GLN A 64 -7.82 3.18 1.52
C GLN A 64 -9.00 3.17 0.54
N GLN A 65 -9.47 1.99 0.12
CA GLN A 65 -10.62 1.85 -0.76
C GLN A 65 -11.92 2.25 -0.05
N GLU A 66 -12.15 1.76 1.17
CA GLU A 66 -13.33 2.13 1.98
C GLU A 66 -13.37 3.66 2.22
N VAL A 67 -12.21 4.27 2.47
CA VAL A 67 -12.11 5.74 2.62
C VAL A 67 -12.42 6.47 1.31
N GLN A 68 -12.09 5.90 0.14
CA GLN A 68 -12.47 6.48 -1.16
C GLN A 68 -13.96 6.29 -1.45
N GLU A 69 -14.54 5.12 -1.17
CA GLU A 69 -15.98 4.86 -1.33
C GLU A 69 -16.81 5.79 -0.45
N GLN A 70 -16.43 5.98 0.83
CA GLN A 70 -17.10 6.95 1.70
C GLN A 70 -16.98 8.40 1.23
N LYS A 71 -15.91 8.76 0.52
CA LYS A 71 -15.76 10.10 -0.07
C LYS A 71 -16.65 10.27 -1.30
N GLN A 72 -16.74 9.24 -2.16
CA GLN A 72 -17.65 9.26 -3.31
C GLN A 72 -19.11 9.30 -2.89
N GLU A 73 -19.52 8.51 -1.88
CA GLU A 73 -20.90 8.52 -1.38
C GLU A 73 -21.30 9.90 -0.83
N LYS A 74 -20.37 10.62 -0.18
CA LYS A 74 -20.59 11.99 0.30
C LYS A 74 -20.62 13.03 -0.82
N GLU A 75 -19.90 12.82 -1.93
CA GLU A 75 -19.98 13.68 -3.11
C GLU A 75 -21.22 13.42 -3.97
N GLU A 76 -21.80 12.22 -3.93
CA GLU A 76 -23.06 11.93 -4.63
C GLU A 76 -24.27 12.60 -3.94
N TYR A 77 -24.14 12.92 -2.65
CA TYR A 77 -25.11 13.74 -1.91
C TYR A 77 -24.87 15.24 -2.10
N VAL A 78 -24.78 15.73 -3.34
CA VAL A 78 -25.04 17.15 -3.63
C VAL A 78 -26.54 17.32 -3.81
N PRO A 79 -27.25 17.90 -2.82
CA PRO A 79 -28.68 18.02 -2.91
C PRO A 79 -29.06 19.00 -4.03
N ALA A 80 -30.04 18.60 -4.85
CA ALA A 80 -30.46 19.27 -6.08
C ALA A 80 -30.88 20.75 -5.93
N TRP A 81 -31.01 21.28 -4.70
CA TRP A 81 -31.35 22.69 -4.44
C TRP A 81 -30.23 23.68 -4.78
N ILE A 82 -28.98 23.22 -4.99
CA ILE A 82 -27.87 24.09 -5.43
C ILE A 82 -27.98 24.44 -6.94
N ARG A 83 -28.76 23.71 -7.75
CA ARG A 83 -28.91 23.96 -9.21
C ARG A 83 -29.88 25.10 -9.60
N LEU A 84 -30.53 25.79 -8.66
CA LEU A 84 -31.65 26.72 -8.98
C LEU A 84 -31.32 28.22 -8.88
N ARG A 85 -30.05 28.64 -8.95
CA ARG A 85 -29.69 30.07 -9.08
C ARG A 85 -28.66 30.33 -10.18
N ARG A 86 -28.99 30.05 -11.43
CA ARG A 86 -28.49 30.77 -12.62
C ARG A 86 -29.52 30.74 -13.73
#